data_AF-A0A7W2R4V7-F1
#
_entry.id   AF-A0A7W2R4V7-F1
#
_cell.length_a   1.000
_cell.length_b   1.000
_cell.length_c   1.000
_cell.angle_alpha   90.00
_cell.angle_beta   90.00
_cell.angle_gamma   90.00
#
_symmetry.space_group_name_H-M   'P 1'
#
loop_
_entity.id
_entity.type
_entity.pdbx_description
1 polymer ?
#
loop_
_entity_poly.entity_id
_entity_poly.type
_entity_poly.pdbx_seq_one_letter_code
_entity_poly.pdbx_strand_id
1 'polypeptide(L)'
;MKYLFLSLAIVFELIGTSFMQASNGFSKTIPTILTIVAYTICFFFFSHALKSIPLGIAYAIWGGLGIVLSAIISIVIFKQSLDLPAIIGITLIVAGVFVMNVFSKSAVN
;
A
#
# COMPACT_ATOMS: atom_id res chain seq x y z
N MET A 1 -10.76 -16.97 -0.41
CA MET A 1 -9.28 -17.01 -0.51
C MET A 1 -8.68 -15.88 -1.35
N LYS A 2 -9.36 -15.38 -2.40
CA LYS A 2 -8.86 -14.30 -3.29
C LYS A 2 -8.39 -13.02 -2.56
N TYR A 3 -9.18 -12.52 -1.61
CA TYR A 3 -8.83 -11.31 -0.83
C TYR A 3 -7.80 -11.55 0.26
N LEU A 4 -7.57 -12.81 0.66
CA LEU A 4 -6.65 -13.14 1.76
C LEU A 4 -5.20 -12.93 1.34
N PHE A 5 -4.86 -13.29 0.09
CA PHE A 5 -3.56 -12.98 -0.51
C PHE A 5 -3.35 -11.48 -0.72
N LEU A 6 -4.41 -10.75 -1.06
CA LEU A 6 -4.35 -9.29 -1.20
C LEU A 6 -4.08 -8.62 0.16
N SER A 7 -4.79 -9.05 1.22
CA SER A 7 -4.53 -8.57 2.58
C SER A 7 -3.11 -8.89 3.04
N LEU A 8 -2.60 -10.09 2.75
CA LEU A 8 -1.22 -10.44 3.06
C LEU A 8 -0.22 -9.56 2.30
N ALA A 9 -0.47 -9.29 1.01
CA ALA A 9 0.37 -8.40 0.22
C ALA A 9 0.46 -7.00 0.86
N ILE A 10 -0.68 -6.43 1.26
CA ILE A 10 -0.73 -5.12 1.93
C ILE A 10 0.05 -5.13 3.25
N VAL A 11 -0.03 -6.20 4.04
CA VAL A 11 0.75 -6.31 5.29
C VAL A 11 2.25 -6.32 5.00
N PHE A 12 2.69 -7.10 4.02
CA PHE A 12 4.10 -7.14 3.62
C PHE A 12 4.58 -5.81 3.03
N GLU A 13 3.73 -5.13 2.27
CA GLU A 13 4.00 -3.78 1.78
C GLU A 13 4.24 -2.83 2.93
N LEU A 14 3.32 -2.77 3.91
CA LEU A 14 3.43 -1.86 5.06
C LEU A 14 4.70 -2.10 5.88
N ILE A 15 5.07 -3.37 6.04
CA ILE A 15 6.33 -3.76 6.67
C ILE A 15 7.50 -3.23 5.83
N GLY A 16 7.48 -3.45 4.52
CA GLY A 16 8.50 -2.95 3.59
C GLY A 16 8.63 -1.43 3.61
N THR A 17 7.53 -0.70 3.51
CA THR A 17 7.49 0.77 3.57
C THR A 17 7.98 1.30 4.92
N SER A 18 7.63 0.64 6.02
CA SER A 18 8.13 1.00 7.35
C SER A 18 9.65 0.83 7.45
N PHE A 19 10.18 -0.31 6.99
CA PHE A 19 11.63 -0.52 6.97
C PHE A 19 12.35 0.40 5.99
N MET A 20 11.71 0.75 4.87
CA MET A 20 12.25 1.70 3.90
C MET A 20 12.44 3.06 4.53
N GLN A 21 11.41 3.57 5.22
CA GLN A 21 11.49 4.83 5.94
C GLN A 21 12.55 4.77 7.06
N ALA A 22 12.66 3.64 7.77
CA ALA A 22 13.67 3.42 8.81
C ALA A 22 15.11 3.27 8.25
N SER A 23 15.27 2.98 6.96
CA SER A 23 16.59 2.83 6.32
C SER A 23 17.31 4.16 6.07
N ASN A 24 16.65 5.31 6.32
CA ASN A 24 17.14 6.65 5.98
C ASN A 24 17.64 6.73 4.53
N GLY A 25 16.79 6.33 3.58
CA GLY A 25 17.14 6.36 2.16
C GLY A 25 18.20 5.32 1.78
N PHE A 26 18.08 4.10 2.30
CA PHE A 26 18.98 2.96 2.04
C PHE A 26 20.38 3.04 2.66
N SER A 27 20.62 4.00 3.56
CA SER A 27 21.90 4.17 4.23
C SER A 27 22.23 3.03 5.21
N LYS A 28 21.22 2.34 5.75
CA LYS A 28 21.39 1.17 6.64
C LYS A 28 21.14 -0.16 5.92
N THR A 29 22.16 -1.00 5.84
CA THR A 29 22.14 -2.27 5.08
C THR A 29 21.07 -3.27 5.54
N ILE A 30 20.86 -3.43 6.85
CA ILE A 30 19.88 -4.38 7.41
C ILE A 30 18.42 -4.01 7.03
N PRO A 31 17.92 -2.79 7.32
CA PRO A 31 16.56 -2.42 6.92
C PRO A 31 16.40 -2.33 5.40
N THR A 32 17.45 -2.03 4.63
CA THR A 32 17.42 -2.12 3.16
C THR A 32 17.12 -3.55 2.69
N ILE A 33 17.82 -4.56 3.21
CA ILE A 33 17.59 -5.95 2.84
C ILE A 33 16.17 -6.38 3.23
N LEU A 34 15.72 -6.03 4.44
CA LEU A 34 14.35 -6.33 4.88
C LEU A 34 13.29 -5.69 3.99
N THR A 35 13.52 -4.45 3.56
CA THR A 35 12.63 -3.74 2.62
C THR A 35 12.52 -4.51 1.30
N ILE A 36 13.65 -4.91 0.71
CA ILE A 36 13.67 -5.63 -0.57
C ILE A 36 12.95 -6.97 -0.46
N VAL A 37 13.23 -7.74 0.61
CA VAL A 37 12.58 -9.04 0.86
C VAL A 37 11.08 -8.86 1.06
N ALA A 38 10.66 -7.88 1.87
CA ALA A 38 9.25 -7.61 2.13
C ALA A 38 8.49 -7.21 0.86
N TYR A 39 9.05 -6.31 0.04
CA TYR A 39 8.46 -5.94 -1.25
C TYR A 39 8.41 -7.12 -2.23
N THR A 40 9.44 -7.97 -2.25
CA THR A 40 9.44 -9.17 -3.11
C THR A 40 8.30 -10.11 -2.74
N ILE A 41 8.10 -10.36 -1.44
CA ILE A 41 7.02 -11.19 -0.93
C ILE A 41 5.65 -10.53 -1.20
N CYS A 42 5.54 -9.22 -1.00
CA CYS A 42 4.34 -8.45 -1.32
C CYS A 42 3.94 -8.63 -2.79
N PHE A 43 4.87 -8.39 -3.72
CA PHE A 43 4.60 -8.54 -5.15
C PHE A 43 4.26 -9.97 -5.54
N PHE A 44 4.86 -10.96 -4.90
CA PHE A 44 4.53 -12.37 -5.12
C PHE A 44 3.07 -12.67 -4.74
N PHE A 45 2.63 -12.24 -3.55
CA PHE A 45 1.25 -12.40 -3.12
C PHE A 45 0.26 -11.57 -3.93
N PHE A 46 0.64 -10.35 -4.32
CA PHE A 46 -0.16 -9.48 -5.18
C PHE A 46 -0.36 -10.13 -6.55
N SER A 47 0.70 -10.63 -7.18
CA SER A 47 0.64 -11.39 -8.44
C SER A 47 -0.28 -12.61 -8.33
N HIS A 48 -0.25 -13.32 -7.19
CA HIS A 48 -1.15 -14.43 -6.94
C HIS A 48 -2.62 -13.98 -6.78
N ALA A 49 -2.87 -12.83 -6.14
CA ALA A 49 -4.20 -12.24 -6.03
C ALA A 49 -4.75 -11.80 -7.39
N LEU A 50 -3.89 -11.30 -8.30
CA LEU A 50 -4.25 -10.90 -9.66
C LEU A 50 -4.73 -12.06 -10.55
N LYS A 51 -4.30 -13.31 -10.29
CA LYS A 51 -4.86 -14.50 -10.98
C LYS A 51 -6.35 -14.69 -10.71
N SER A 52 -6.85 -14.04 -9.66
CA SER A 52 -8.16 -14.26 -9.09
C SER A 52 -9.04 -13.02 -9.16
N ILE A 53 -8.47 -11.82 -9.06
CA ILE A 53 -9.17 -10.55 -9.02
C ILE A 53 -8.78 -9.75 -10.27
N PRO A 54 -9.74 -9.10 -10.97
CA PRO A 54 -9.43 -8.18 -12.05
C PRO A 54 -8.41 -7.13 -11.60
N LEU A 55 -7.43 -6.87 -12.47
CA LEU A 55 -6.29 -6.01 -12.17
C LEU A 55 -6.72 -4.63 -11.66
N GLY A 56 -7.77 -4.05 -12.23
CA GLY A 56 -8.33 -2.77 -11.78
C GLY A 56 -8.81 -2.78 -10.32
N ILE A 57 -9.55 -3.81 -9.90
CA ILE A 57 -10.03 -3.93 -8.51
C ILE A 57 -8.86 -4.17 -7.56
N ALA A 58 -7.91 -5.03 -7.95
CA ALA A 58 -6.75 -5.32 -7.13
C ALA A 58 -5.90 -4.06 -6.88
N TYR A 59 -5.61 -3.27 -7.92
CA TYR A 59 -4.90 -1.99 -7.78
C TYR A 59 -5.71 -0.95 -7.00
N ALA A 60 -7.03 -0.89 -7.17
CA ALA A 60 -7.87 0.02 -6.39
C ALA A 60 -7.76 -0.26 -4.89
N ILE A 61 -7.91 -1.52 -4.49
CA ILE A 61 -7.85 -1.92 -3.08
C ILE A 61 -6.42 -1.77 -2.56
N TRP A 62 -5.42 -2.24 -3.31
CA TRP A 62 -4.02 -2.19 -2.94
C TRP A 62 -3.54 -0.75 -2.75
N GLY A 63 -3.77 0.13 -3.73
CA GLY A 63 -3.41 1.53 -3.64
C GLY A 63 -4.19 2.29 -2.55
N GLY A 64 -5.50 2.04 -2.42
CA GLY A 64 -6.32 2.69 -1.40
C GLY A 64 -5.91 2.37 0.02
N LEU A 65 -5.90 1.08 0.36
CA LEU A 65 -5.52 0.63 1.70
C LEU A 65 -4.04 0.90 1.98
N GLY A 66 -3.16 0.68 1.00
CA GLY A 66 -1.73 0.95 1.14
C GLY A 66 -1.45 2.40 1.53
N ILE A 67 -2.13 3.36 0.89
CA ILE A 67 -1.96 4.79 1.18
C ILE A 67 -2.51 5.16 2.55
N VAL A 68 -3.73 4.72 2.89
CA VAL A 68 -4.34 5.01 4.20
C VAL A 68 -3.50 4.43 5.34
N LEU A 69 -3.09 3.17 5.22
CA LEU A 69 -2.31 2.49 6.26
C LEU A 69 -0.89 3.06 6.35
N SER A 70 -0.24 3.38 5.22
CA SER A 70 1.07 4.04 5.24
C SER A 70 1.01 5.41 5.88
N ALA A 71 -0.03 6.21 5.62
CA ALA A 71 -0.24 7.50 6.28
C ALA A 71 -0.40 7.34 7.80
N ILE A 72 -1.19 6.36 8.25
CA ILE A 72 -1.34 6.04 9.68
C ILE A 72 0.01 5.65 10.29
N ILE A 73 0.78 4.81 9.61
CA ILE A 73 2.12 4.39 10.05
C ILE A 73 3.06 5.59 10.16
N SER A 74 3.07 6.50 9.18
CA SER A 74 3.88 7.72 9.21
C SER A 74 3.57 8.60 10.43
N ILE A 75 2.30 8.73 10.80
CA ILE A 75 1.90 9.51 12.00
C ILE A 75 2.29 8.75 13.28
N VAL A 76 1.99 7.45 13.38
CA VAL A 76 2.10 6.68 14.63
C VAL A 76 3.55 6.27 14.91
N ILE A 77 4.24 5.71 13.93
CA ILE A 77 5.59 5.15 14.09
C ILE A 77 6.65 6.25 13.90
N PHE A 78 6.52 7.04 12.83
CA PHE A 78 7.52 8.06 12.51
C PHE A 78 7.26 9.41 13.19
N LYS A 79 6.12 9.55 13.90
CA LYS A 79 5.69 10.79 14.54
C LYS A 79 5.79 12.01 13.61
N GLN A 80 5.59 11.75 12.32
CA GLN A 80 5.71 12.78 11.31
C GLN A 80 4.43 13.62 11.35
N SER A 81 4.60 14.93 11.57
CA SER A 81 3.48 15.86 11.52
C SER A 81 3.02 15.96 10.07
N LEU A 82 1.80 15.52 9.78
CA LEU A 82 1.20 15.76 8.47
C LEU A 82 0.76 17.22 8.42
N ASP A 83 1.39 18.00 7.56
CA ASP A 83 0.93 19.36 7.28
C ASP A 83 -0.48 19.35 6.67
N LEU A 84 -1.19 20.46 6.82
CA LEU A 84 -2.55 20.64 6.28
C LEU A 84 -2.66 20.26 4.78
N PRO A 85 -1.70 20.61 3.90
CA PRO A 85 -1.71 20.19 2.50
C PRO A 85 -1.58 18.66 2.33
N ALA A 86 -0.80 17.99 3.18
CA ALA A 86 -0.62 16.55 3.13
C ALA A 86 -1.94 15.83 3.50
N ILE A 87 -2.66 16.33 4.49
CA ILE A 87 -3.98 15.81 4.88
C ILE A 87 -5.00 15.96 3.73
N ILE A 88 -5.03 17.14 3.09
CA ILE A 88 -5.90 17.40 1.93
C ILE A 88 -5.54 16.45 0.78
N GLY A 89 -4.25 16.28 0.48
CA GLY A 89 -3.76 15.38 -0.55
C GLY A 89 -4.18 13.92 -0.30
N ILE A 90 -3.96 13.41 0.92
CA ILE A 90 -4.38 12.05 1.31
C ILE A 90 -5.89 11.90 1.15
N THR A 91 -6.67 12.89 1.60
CA THR A 91 -8.14 12.86 1.48
C THR A 91 -8.61 12.77 0.03
N LEU A 92 -7.97 13.54 -0.87
CA LEU A 92 -8.25 13.49 -2.31
C LEU A 92 -7.90 12.13 -2.92
N ILE A 93 -6.77 11.53 -2.53
CA ILE A 93 -6.39 10.21 -3.02
C ILE A 93 -7.38 9.16 -2.55
N VAL A 94 -7.75 9.18 -1.27
CA VAL A 94 -8.75 8.26 -0.71
C VAL A 94 -10.10 8.43 -1.40
N ALA A 95 -10.55 9.67 -1.63
CA ALA A 95 -11.77 9.95 -2.38
C ALA A 95 -11.70 9.42 -3.82
N GLY A 96 -10.58 9.62 -4.52
CA GLY A 96 -10.36 9.10 -5.86
C GLY A 96 -10.41 7.57 -5.92
N VAL A 97 -9.79 6.89 -4.95
CA VAL A 97 -9.86 5.43 -4.84
C VAL A 97 -11.28 4.96 -4.51
N PHE A 98 -11.99 5.66 -3.62
CA PHE A 98 -13.38 5.34 -3.29
C PHE A 98 -14.28 5.46 -4.51
N VAL A 99 -14.14 6.54 -5.30
CA VAL A 99 -14.87 6.72 -6.55
C VAL A 99 -14.56 5.58 -7.53
N MET A 100 -13.28 5.23 -7.68
CA MET A 100 -12.87 4.15 -8.56
C MET A 100 -13.41 2.78 -8.11
N ASN A 101 -13.45 2.51 -6.80
CA ASN A 101 -13.92 1.23 -6.28
C ASN A 101 -15.45 1.09 -6.33
N VAL A 102 -16.18 2.17 -6.02
CA VAL A 102 -17.64 2.15 -5.88
C VAL A 102 -18.35 2.43 -7.21
N PHE A 103 -17.84 3.35 -8.03
CA PHE A 103 -18.53 3.80 -9.24
C PHE A 103 -17.95 3.25 -10.53
N SER A 104 -16.68 2.83 -10.55
CA SER A 104 -16.07 2.35 -11.80
C SER A 104 -16.48 0.91 -12.12
N LYS A 105 -17.32 0.76 -13.15
CA LYS A 105 -17.60 -0.52 -13.81
C LYS A 105 -16.51 -0.95 -14.81
N SER A 106 -15.46 -0.16 -15.01
CA SER A 106 -14.36 -0.49 -15.93
C SER A 106 -13.57 -1.74 -15.54
N ALA A 107 -13.79 -2.29 -14.34
CA ALA A 107 -13.16 -3.54 -13.91
C ALA A 107 -13.99 -4.82 -14.19
N VAL A 108 -15.12 -4.69 -14.90
CA VAL A 108 -16.05 -5.80 -15.18
C VAL A 108 -16.14 -6.15 -16.67
N ASN A 109 -15.44 -5.44 -17.55
CA ASN A 109 -15.36 -5.81 -18.97
C ASN A 109 -14.14 -6.68 -19.27
#